data_AF-G8TVJ7-F1
#
_entry.id   AF-G8TVJ7-F1
#
_cell.length_a   1.000
_cell.length_b   1.000
_cell.length_c   1.000
_cell.angle_alpha   90.00
_cell.angle_beta   90.00
_cell.angle_gamma   90.00
#
_symmetry.space_group_name_H-M   'P 1'
#
loop_
_entity.id
_entity.type
_entity.pdbx_description
1 polymer ?
#
loop_
_entity_poly.entity_id
_entity_poly.type
_entity_poly.pdbx_seq_one_letter_code
_entity_poly.pdbx_strand_id
1 'polypeptide(L)'
;MHDDVMIDIKPFGQKAFRIENAWEIAELFFRTDPSSAYDVSRKGYDAWILAHAQDPDWRDMVIPEDIGIINGSNMHMRSPLTAWQAIATGDRLPWIAALDPGWSTENLLGGDWHRARDRILDAVSRMIRYRHISVAGATKILHMKRPYLVPILDSYVGNVLGSPKPSNKSAMPDWSARMLDSLHEILVSNRDALTAIQQRLMARGIFRTPVRILDAVLWSAEPTSTFGYRVKRREL
;
A
#
# COMPACT_ATOMS: atom_id res chain seq x y z
N MET A 1 -0.15 -31.46 5.34
CA MET A 1 0.51 -30.39 6.12
C MET A 1 0.22 -29.09 5.40
N HIS A 2 -0.54 -28.19 6.00
CA HIS A 2 -0.62 -26.83 5.49
C HIS A 2 0.68 -26.16 5.94
N ASP A 3 1.60 -25.91 5.01
CA ASP A 3 2.79 -25.14 5.35
C ASP A 3 2.33 -23.72 5.69
N ASP A 4 2.45 -23.38 6.98
CA ASP A 4 2.16 -22.05 7.49
C ASP A 4 3.16 -21.06 6.88
N VAL A 5 2.66 -20.18 6.02
CA VAL A 5 3.47 -19.10 5.46
C VAL A 5 3.49 -17.97 6.47
N MET A 6 4.70 -17.56 6.85
CA MET A 6 4.94 -16.57 7.89
C MET A 6 5.58 -15.32 7.27
N ILE A 7 5.35 -14.15 7.88
CA ILE A 7 6.00 -12.90 7.47
C ILE A 7 6.77 -12.32 8.66
N ASP A 8 8.05 -12.05 8.46
CA ASP A 8 8.95 -11.43 9.42
C ASP A 8 8.89 -9.91 9.32
N ILE A 9 8.60 -9.27 10.45
CA ILE A 9 8.51 -7.82 10.60
C ILE A 9 9.64 -7.35 11.51
N LYS A 10 10.34 -6.31 11.08
CA LYS A 10 11.38 -5.64 11.85
C LYS A 10 10.96 -4.19 12.14
N PRO A 11 10.26 -3.92 13.25
CA PRO A 11 9.80 -2.58 13.58
C PRO A 11 10.96 -1.68 14.03
N PHE A 12 10.74 -0.36 13.96
CA PHE A 12 11.64 0.64 14.47
C PHE A 12 11.70 0.61 16.00
N GLY A 13 12.89 0.43 16.56
CA GLY A 13 13.12 0.52 18.01
C GLY A 13 12.40 -0.55 18.83
N GLN A 14 11.90 -1.62 18.21
CA GLN A 14 11.26 -2.75 18.88
C GLN A 14 11.89 -4.06 18.40
N LYS A 15 11.63 -5.14 19.14
CA LYS A 15 12.09 -6.46 18.73
C LYS A 15 11.36 -6.90 17.46
N ALA A 16 12.09 -7.59 16.60
CA ALA A 16 11.50 -8.20 15.43
C ALA A 16 10.44 -9.24 15.86
N PHE A 17 9.39 -9.37 15.07
CA PHE A 17 8.36 -10.34 15.31
C PHE A 17 7.89 -10.95 14.01
N ARG A 18 7.29 -12.12 14.11
CA ARG A 18 6.75 -12.88 13.01
C ARG A 18 5.23 -12.89 13.10
N ILE A 19 4.59 -12.66 11.97
CA ILE A 19 3.15 -12.86 11.78
C ILE A 19 2.95 -14.30 11.33
N GLU A 20 2.33 -15.11 12.20
CA GLU A 20 1.97 -16.50 11.88
C GLU A 20 0.72 -16.52 11.00
N ASN A 21 0.57 -17.57 10.17
CA ASN A 21 -0.57 -17.78 9.28
C ASN A 21 -0.87 -16.58 8.36
N ALA A 22 0.17 -15.89 7.87
CA ALA A 22 0.04 -14.69 7.04
C ALA A 22 -0.80 -14.93 5.78
N TRP A 23 -0.75 -16.15 5.22
CA TRP A 23 -1.63 -16.60 4.15
C TRP A 23 -3.12 -16.48 4.50
N GLU A 24 -3.54 -17.05 5.63
CA GLU A 24 -4.95 -17.08 6.05
C GLU A 24 -5.45 -15.68 6.39
N ILE A 25 -4.58 -14.87 7.00
CA ILE A 25 -4.84 -13.46 7.29
C ILE A 25 -5.09 -12.69 6.00
N ALA A 26 -4.22 -12.84 4.99
CA ALA A 26 -4.38 -12.21 3.70
C ALA A 26 -5.67 -12.65 2.99
N GLU A 27 -5.94 -13.96 2.94
CA GLU A 27 -7.18 -14.49 2.33
C GLU A 27 -8.43 -13.95 3.03
N LEU A 28 -8.45 -13.96 4.37
CA LEU A 28 -9.57 -13.44 5.14
C LEU A 28 -9.80 -11.95 4.83
N PHE A 29 -8.72 -11.15 4.85
CA PHE A 29 -8.79 -9.73 4.50
C PHE A 29 -9.40 -9.56 3.11
N PHE A 30 -8.85 -10.22 2.08
CA PHE A 30 -9.30 -10.01 0.70
C PHE A 30 -10.72 -10.52 0.41
N ARG A 31 -11.24 -11.45 1.23
CA ARG A 31 -12.62 -11.95 1.12
C ARG A 31 -13.65 -11.08 1.83
N THR A 32 -13.25 -10.39 2.89
CA THR A 32 -14.20 -9.76 3.83
C THR A 32 -14.11 -8.25 3.88
N ASP A 33 -12.94 -7.68 3.58
CA ASP A 33 -12.75 -6.25 3.60
C ASP A 33 -13.40 -5.57 2.38
N PRO A 34 -14.20 -4.51 2.56
CA PRO A 34 -14.84 -3.78 1.45
C PRO A 34 -13.87 -3.21 0.42
N SER A 35 -12.62 -2.87 0.81
CA SER A 35 -11.56 -2.47 -0.15
C SER A 35 -11.26 -3.54 -1.18
N SER A 36 -11.49 -4.79 -0.82
CA SER A 36 -11.07 -5.96 -1.57
C SER A 36 -12.18 -6.59 -2.40
N ALA A 37 -13.41 -6.07 -2.28
CA ALA A 37 -14.57 -6.56 -3.02
C ALA A 37 -14.28 -6.57 -4.53
N TYR A 38 -14.36 -7.77 -5.13
CA TYR A 38 -14.12 -8.00 -6.55
C TYR A 38 -15.27 -7.51 -7.44
N ASP A 39 -16.38 -7.11 -6.83
CA ASP A 39 -17.55 -6.64 -7.55
C ASP A 39 -17.27 -5.28 -8.21
N VAL A 40 -17.02 -5.33 -9.52
CA VAL A 40 -16.84 -4.16 -10.40
C VAL A 40 -18.03 -3.20 -10.36
N SER A 41 -19.24 -3.68 -10.03
CA SER A 41 -20.41 -2.80 -9.85
C SER A 41 -20.34 -2.00 -8.54
N ARG A 42 -19.56 -2.46 -7.55
CA ARG A 42 -19.39 -1.83 -6.22
C ARG A 42 -18.21 -0.87 -6.11
N LYS A 43 -17.41 -0.70 -7.18
CA LYS A 43 -16.27 0.25 -7.18
C LYS A 43 -15.26 -0.04 -6.03
N GLY A 44 -14.94 -1.31 -5.81
CA GLY A 44 -13.92 -1.74 -4.84
C GLY A 44 -12.52 -1.23 -5.21
N TYR A 45 -11.68 -0.93 -4.22
CA TYR A 45 -10.33 -0.39 -4.44
C TYR A 45 -9.48 -1.36 -5.27
N ASP A 46 -9.43 -2.63 -4.87
CA ASP A 46 -8.63 -3.63 -5.58
C ASP A 46 -9.21 -3.94 -6.98
N ALA A 47 -10.54 -3.95 -7.14
CA ALA A 47 -11.18 -4.13 -8.43
C ALA A 47 -10.87 -2.97 -9.40
N TRP A 48 -10.85 -1.74 -8.88
CA TRP A 48 -10.46 -0.55 -9.64
C TRP A 48 -9.03 -0.64 -10.16
N ILE A 49 -8.10 -1.11 -9.33
CA ILE A 49 -6.70 -1.33 -9.72
C ILE A 49 -6.60 -2.40 -10.81
N LEU A 50 -7.26 -3.55 -10.62
CA LEU A 50 -7.21 -4.64 -11.60
C LEU A 50 -7.75 -4.22 -12.98
N ALA A 51 -8.78 -3.36 -13.01
CA ALA A 51 -9.37 -2.89 -14.26
C ALA A 51 -8.51 -1.85 -15.01
N HIS A 52 -7.68 -1.07 -14.31
CA HIS A 52 -7.04 0.11 -14.92
C HIS A 52 -5.52 0.19 -14.79
N ALA A 53 -4.87 -0.56 -13.89
CA ALA A 53 -3.44 -0.37 -13.61
C ALA A 53 -2.50 -0.63 -14.80
N GLN A 54 -2.97 -1.33 -15.83
CA GLN A 54 -2.22 -1.59 -17.06
C GLN A 54 -2.51 -0.57 -18.17
N ASP A 55 -3.52 0.28 -18.02
CA ASP A 55 -3.88 1.31 -18.99
C ASP A 55 -2.86 2.47 -18.92
N PRO A 56 -2.04 2.71 -19.97
CA PRO A 56 -1.07 3.80 -19.99
C PRO A 56 -1.70 5.18 -19.86
N ASP A 57 -2.95 5.35 -20.30
CA ASP A 57 -3.65 6.61 -20.22
C ASP A 57 -4.16 6.85 -18.80
N TRP A 58 -4.52 5.82 -18.04
CA TRP A 58 -4.96 5.98 -16.65
C TRP A 58 -3.81 6.02 -15.64
N ARG A 59 -2.75 5.22 -15.85
CA ARG A 59 -1.67 5.01 -14.88
C ARG A 59 -0.88 6.29 -14.58
N ASP A 60 -0.89 7.27 -15.49
CA ASP A 60 -0.11 8.50 -15.40
C ASP A 60 -0.98 9.72 -15.05
N MET A 61 -2.25 9.50 -14.75
CA MET A 61 -3.24 10.54 -14.43
C MET A 61 -3.81 10.32 -13.03
N VAL A 62 -4.38 11.38 -12.46
CA VAL A 62 -5.35 11.26 -11.36
C VAL A 62 -6.69 11.77 -11.89
N ILE A 63 -7.75 11.00 -11.68
CA ILE A 63 -9.10 11.36 -12.10
C ILE A 63 -10.04 11.44 -10.89
N PRO A 64 -11.15 12.22 -10.96
CA PRO A 64 -12.11 12.34 -9.87
C PRO A 64 -12.62 11.00 -9.35
N GLU A 65 -12.75 10.00 -10.23
CA GLU A 65 -13.16 8.64 -9.90
C GLU A 65 -12.17 7.99 -8.92
N ASP A 66 -10.86 8.12 -9.12
CA ASP A 66 -9.85 7.60 -8.18
C ASP A 66 -10.07 8.14 -6.77
N ILE A 67 -10.41 9.43 -6.68
CA ILE A 67 -10.68 10.08 -5.40
C ILE A 67 -11.97 9.52 -4.78
N GLY A 68 -12.99 9.29 -5.60
CA GLY A 68 -14.22 8.59 -5.18
C GLY A 68 -13.95 7.19 -4.63
N ILE A 69 -13.04 6.42 -5.24
CA ILE A 69 -12.65 5.08 -4.78
C ILE A 69 -11.95 5.16 -3.41
N ILE A 70 -10.97 6.05 -3.23
CA ILE A 70 -10.27 6.14 -1.93
C ILE A 70 -11.15 6.72 -0.83
N ASN A 71 -12.07 7.63 -1.18
CA ASN A 71 -12.96 8.28 -0.21
C ASN A 71 -14.18 7.43 0.14
N GLY A 72 -14.53 6.47 -0.70
CA GLY A 72 -15.65 5.58 -0.46
C GLY A 72 -15.48 4.78 0.83
N SER A 73 -16.50 3.96 1.13
CA SER A 73 -16.53 3.02 2.26
C SER A 73 -15.35 2.03 2.29
N ASN A 74 -14.52 2.03 1.26
CA ASN A 74 -13.55 1.00 0.94
C ASN A 74 -12.17 1.31 1.51
N MET A 75 -11.70 2.57 1.50
CA MET A 75 -10.36 2.93 2.00
C MET A 75 -10.38 4.03 3.07
N HIS A 76 -11.57 4.48 3.48
CA HIS A 76 -11.81 5.45 4.55
C HIS A 76 -11.00 6.75 4.45
N MET A 77 -10.58 7.16 3.25
CA MET A 77 -10.05 8.50 3.07
C MET A 77 -11.20 9.50 3.24
N ARG A 78 -10.94 10.62 3.93
CA ARG A 78 -11.96 11.65 4.20
C ARG A 78 -11.51 13.02 3.69
N SER A 79 -10.87 13.07 2.53
CA SER A 79 -10.47 14.34 1.91
C SER A 79 -11.56 14.82 0.95
N PRO A 80 -11.95 16.09 0.97
CA PRO A 80 -12.97 16.59 0.06
C PRO A 80 -12.45 16.55 -1.38
N LEU A 81 -13.32 16.26 -2.37
CA LEU A 81 -12.97 16.29 -3.80
C LEU A 81 -12.32 17.62 -4.22
N THR A 82 -12.76 18.73 -3.62
CA THR A 82 -12.20 20.07 -3.86
C THR A 82 -10.71 20.18 -3.52
N ALA A 83 -10.19 19.39 -2.57
CA ALA A 83 -8.77 19.36 -2.27
C ALA A 83 -7.93 18.76 -3.42
N TRP A 84 -8.54 17.94 -4.26
CA TRP A 84 -7.88 17.22 -5.35
C TRP A 84 -8.04 17.89 -6.71
N GLN A 85 -8.90 18.89 -6.88
CA GLN A 85 -9.22 19.51 -8.17
C GLN A 85 -7.99 19.99 -8.96
N ALA A 86 -6.93 20.42 -8.27
CA ALA A 86 -5.70 20.87 -8.91
C ALA A 86 -4.78 19.74 -9.41
N ILE A 87 -5.12 18.48 -9.12
CA ILE A 87 -4.36 17.28 -9.51
C ILE A 87 -5.24 16.34 -10.33
N ALA A 88 -6.51 16.20 -9.97
CA ALA A 88 -7.49 15.33 -10.60
C ALA A 88 -8.07 15.97 -11.89
N THR A 89 -7.20 16.45 -12.77
CA THR A 89 -7.60 17.17 -14.00
C THR A 89 -7.90 16.22 -15.16
N GLY A 90 -7.50 14.95 -15.06
CA GLY A 90 -7.51 14.02 -16.19
C GLY A 90 -6.35 14.24 -17.17
N ASP A 91 -5.39 15.11 -16.83
CA ASP A 91 -4.16 15.26 -17.60
C ASP A 91 -3.07 14.31 -17.08
N ARG A 92 -2.14 13.95 -17.97
CA ARG A 92 -0.94 13.23 -17.56
C ARG A 92 -0.10 14.09 -16.62
N LEU A 93 0.28 13.51 -15.50
CA LEU A 93 1.08 14.15 -14.47
C LEU A 93 2.54 13.69 -14.63
N PRO A 94 3.48 14.56 -15.06
CA PRO A 94 4.85 14.15 -15.39
C PRO A 94 5.59 13.44 -14.23
N TRP A 95 5.25 13.80 -12.99
CA TRP A 95 5.84 13.22 -11.79
C TRP A 95 5.25 11.85 -11.41
N ILE A 96 4.04 11.50 -11.88
CA ILE A 96 3.54 10.11 -11.83
C ILE A 96 4.16 9.31 -12.98
N ALA A 97 4.21 9.88 -14.19
CA ALA A 97 4.84 9.26 -15.35
C ALA A 97 6.33 8.94 -15.13
N ALA A 98 7.01 9.70 -14.26
CA ALA A 98 8.40 9.46 -13.85
C ALA A 98 8.57 8.21 -12.95
N LEU A 99 7.49 7.63 -12.45
CA LEU A 99 7.50 6.31 -11.82
C LEU A 99 7.47 5.27 -12.93
N ASP A 100 8.61 4.67 -13.24
CA ASP A 100 8.73 3.71 -14.35
C ASP A 100 7.73 2.56 -14.16
N PRO A 101 6.90 2.22 -15.17
CA PRO A 101 5.93 1.14 -15.07
C PRO A 101 6.57 -0.25 -14.91
N GLY A 102 7.84 -0.42 -15.30
CA GLY A 102 8.62 -1.64 -15.09
C GLY A 102 9.22 -1.75 -13.69
N TRP A 103 9.14 -0.70 -12.86
CA TRP A 103 9.61 -0.77 -11.48
C TRP A 103 8.66 -1.58 -10.61
N SER A 104 9.25 -2.52 -9.87
CA SER A 104 8.60 -3.26 -8.80
C SER A 104 9.53 -3.35 -7.61
N THR A 105 8.96 -3.47 -6.40
CA THR A 105 9.78 -3.65 -5.18
C THR A 105 10.65 -4.91 -5.23
N GLU A 106 10.23 -5.90 -6.02
CA GLU A 106 10.96 -7.14 -6.24
C GLU A 106 12.22 -6.99 -7.10
N ASN A 107 12.19 -6.06 -8.06
CA ASN A 107 13.26 -5.90 -9.06
C ASN A 107 14.19 -4.72 -8.72
N LEU A 108 13.77 -3.85 -7.81
CA LEU A 108 14.57 -2.71 -7.35
C LEU A 108 15.40 -3.10 -6.13
N LEU A 109 16.72 -3.16 -6.29
CA LEU A 109 17.69 -3.36 -5.21
C LEU A 109 18.72 -2.23 -5.21
N GLY A 110 19.28 -1.90 -4.05
CA GLY A 110 20.39 -0.95 -3.92
C GLY A 110 20.08 0.44 -4.52
N GLY A 111 20.95 0.92 -5.41
CA GLY A 111 20.86 2.28 -5.99
C GLY A 111 19.57 2.57 -6.76
N ASP A 112 18.99 1.56 -7.40
CA ASP A 112 17.74 1.72 -8.16
C ASP A 112 16.53 1.93 -7.24
N TRP A 113 16.56 1.33 -6.04
CA TRP A 113 15.54 1.56 -5.03
C TRP A 113 15.55 3.02 -4.55
N HIS A 114 16.71 3.59 -4.24
CA HIS A 114 16.80 4.99 -3.79
C HIS A 114 16.25 5.95 -4.85
N ARG A 115 16.57 5.72 -6.13
CA ARG A 115 15.99 6.49 -7.23
C ARG A 115 14.47 6.39 -7.27
N ALA A 116 13.91 5.19 -7.15
CA ALA A 116 12.46 4.99 -7.17
C ALA A 116 11.79 5.64 -5.95
N ARG A 117 12.36 5.45 -4.75
CA ARG A 117 11.90 6.06 -3.50
C ARG A 117 11.86 7.58 -3.60
N ASP A 118 12.90 8.21 -4.12
CA ASP A 118 12.97 9.66 -4.25
C ASP A 118 11.88 10.19 -5.22
N ARG A 119 11.54 9.43 -6.27
CA ARG A 119 10.41 9.75 -7.16
C ARG A 119 9.06 9.58 -6.48
N ILE A 120 8.89 8.54 -5.66
CA ILE A 120 7.67 8.36 -4.84
C ILE A 120 7.53 9.54 -3.87
N LEU A 121 8.61 9.96 -3.22
CA LEU A 121 8.60 11.08 -2.27
C LEU A 121 8.31 12.42 -2.94
N ASP A 122 8.85 12.68 -4.14
CA ASP A 122 8.48 13.87 -4.93
C ASP A 122 6.98 13.87 -5.26
N ALA A 123 6.44 12.74 -5.72
CA ALA A 123 5.03 12.58 -6.02
C ALA A 123 4.13 12.81 -4.78
N VAL A 124 4.49 12.20 -3.64
CA VAL A 124 3.80 12.42 -2.36
C VAL A 124 3.86 13.89 -1.96
N SER A 125 5.04 14.52 -2.04
CA SER A 125 5.24 15.93 -1.65
C SER A 125 4.37 16.88 -2.48
N ARG A 126 4.24 16.61 -3.79
CA ARG A 126 3.37 17.38 -4.70
C ARG A 126 1.89 17.24 -4.37
N MET A 127 1.46 16.09 -3.85
CA MET A 127 0.07 15.88 -3.43
C MET A 127 -0.21 16.50 -2.05
N ILE A 128 0.66 16.29 -1.06
CA ILE A 128 0.39 16.72 0.33
C ILE A 128 0.53 18.24 0.56
N ARG A 129 1.02 19.00 -0.43
CA ARG A 129 1.02 20.47 -0.38
C ARG A 129 -0.39 21.05 -0.34
N TYR A 130 -1.37 20.31 -0.87
CA TYR A 130 -2.77 20.71 -0.84
C TYR A 130 -3.39 20.36 0.51
N ARG A 131 -4.13 21.31 1.08
CA ARG A 131 -4.82 21.12 2.35
C ARG A 131 -5.76 19.91 2.25
N HIS A 132 -5.80 19.10 3.30
CA HIS A 132 -6.61 17.87 3.42
C HIS A 132 -6.10 16.63 2.66
N ILE A 133 -5.06 16.74 1.83
CA ILE A 133 -4.40 15.56 1.28
C ILE A 133 -3.33 15.08 2.28
N SER A 134 -3.47 13.85 2.76
CA SER A 134 -2.53 13.21 3.68
C SER A 134 -1.56 12.29 2.93
N VAL A 135 -0.47 11.88 3.58
CA VAL A 135 0.44 10.86 3.03
C VAL A 135 -0.30 9.55 2.74
N ALA A 136 -1.24 9.14 3.59
CA ALA A 136 -2.07 7.96 3.35
C ALA A 136 -2.91 8.13 2.08
N GLY A 137 -3.52 9.30 1.87
CA GLY A 137 -4.27 9.59 0.64
C GLY A 137 -3.38 9.57 -0.60
N ALA A 138 -2.22 10.24 -0.52
CA ALA A 138 -1.27 10.31 -1.63
C ALA A 138 -0.74 8.92 -2.01
N THR A 139 -0.33 8.11 -1.02
CA THR A 139 0.19 6.76 -1.26
C THR A 139 -0.89 5.79 -1.72
N LYS A 140 -2.15 5.93 -1.31
CA LYS A 140 -3.27 5.15 -1.87
C LYS A 140 -3.50 5.44 -3.36
N ILE A 141 -3.41 6.71 -3.77
CA ILE A 141 -3.47 7.07 -5.20
C ILE A 141 -2.25 6.51 -5.92
N LEU A 142 -1.04 6.72 -5.40
CA LEU A 142 0.16 6.22 -6.06
C LEU A 142 0.20 4.68 -6.13
N HIS A 143 -0.30 3.97 -5.12
CA HIS A 143 -0.47 2.52 -5.16
C HIS A 143 -1.45 2.10 -6.25
N MET A 144 -2.56 2.82 -6.44
CA MET A 144 -3.46 2.56 -7.57
C MET A 144 -2.71 2.61 -8.90
N LYS A 145 -1.85 3.63 -9.07
CA LYS A 145 -1.11 3.87 -10.32
C LYS A 145 0.08 2.93 -10.51
N ARG A 146 0.69 2.46 -9.41
CA ARG A 146 1.89 1.61 -9.40
C ARG A 146 1.78 0.54 -8.30
N PRO A 147 0.88 -0.44 -8.44
CA PRO A 147 0.55 -1.40 -7.37
C PRO A 147 1.68 -2.38 -7.05
N TYR A 148 2.68 -2.52 -7.92
CA TYR A 148 3.87 -3.34 -7.70
C TYR A 148 5.03 -2.57 -7.05
N LEU A 149 4.91 -1.25 -6.90
CA LEU A 149 5.99 -0.39 -6.45
C LEU A 149 5.66 0.35 -5.15
N VAL A 150 4.47 0.95 -5.07
CA VAL A 150 4.18 1.93 -4.01
C VAL A 150 3.40 1.27 -2.89
N PRO A 151 3.96 1.09 -1.69
CA PRO A 151 3.18 0.64 -0.54
C PRO A 151 2.26 1.76 -0.01
N ILE A 152 1.20 1.37 0.69
CA ILE A 152 0.29 2.32 1.33
C ILE A 152 0.87 2.70 2.70
N LEU A 153 0.98 4.01 2.94
CA LEU A 153 1.53 4.56 4.19
C LEU A 153 0.43 5.20 5.01
N ASP A 154 -0.23 4.39 5.84
CA ASP A 154 -1.23 4.87 6.79
C ASP A 154 -0.77 4.77 8.26
N SER A 155 -1.64 5.20 9.16
CA SER A 155 -1.36 5.17 10.59
C SER A 155 -1.21 3.76 11.15
N TYR A 156 -1.92 2.78 10.60
CA TYR A 156 -1.86 1.41 11.10
C TYR A 156 -0.53 0.76 10.73
N VAL A 157 -0.09 0.95 9.48
CA VAL A 157 1.24 0.53 9.04
C VAL A 157 2.32 1.20 9.90
N GLY A 158 2.20 2.51 10.15
CA GLY A 158 3.10 3.24 11.07
C GLY A 158 3.14 2.66 12.49
N ASN A 159 1.97 2.33 13.06
CA ASN A 159 1.87 1.75 14.39
C ASN A 159 2.52 0.35 14.47
N VAL A 160 2.26 -0.51 13.48
CA VAL A 160 2.81 -1.87 13.42
C VAL A 160 4.33 -1.85 13.28
N LEU A 161 4.87 -0.90 12.50
CA LEU A 161 6.30 -0.72 12.36
C LEU A 161 6.92 0.07 13.53
N GLY A 162 6.17 0.45 14.56
CA GLY A 162 6.75 1.19 15.69
C GLY A 162 7.21 2.61 15.35
N SER A 163 6.73 3.17 14.24
CA SER A 163 6.94 4.57 13.86
C SER A 163 5.60 5.26 13.59
N PRO A 164 4.86 5.63 14.64
CA PRO A 164 3.61 6.36 14.50
C PRO A 164 3.78 7.62 13.66
N LYS A 165 2.76 7.94 12.87
CA LYS A 165 2.74 9.12 12.02
C LYS A 165 3.00 10.39 12.85
N PRO A 166 3.93 11.26 12.45
CA PRO A 166 4.21 12.49 13.19
C PRO A 166 3.04 13.47 13.10
N SER A 167 2.82 14.21 14.19
CA SER A 167 1.84 15.31 14.25
C SER A 167 2.32 16.56 13.49
N ASN A 168 3.64 16.78 13.46
CA ASN A 168 4.25 17.89 12.74
C ASN A 168 4.46 17.56 11.26
N LYS A 169 3.96 18.43 10.36
CA LYS A 169 4.11 18.31 8.91
C LYS A 169 5.57 18.37 8.45
N SER A 170 6.45 19.12 9.13
CA SER A 170 7.84 19.24 8.70
C SER A 170 8.63 17.93 8.84
N ALA A 171 8.19 17.03 9.73
CA ALA A 171 8.78 15.70 9.90
C ALA A 171 8.20 14.64 8.93
N MET A 172 7.20 15.02 8.12
CA MET A 172 6.50 14.08 7.24
C MET A 172 7.39 13.53 6.11
N PRO A 173 8.27 14.32 5.45
CA PRO A 173 9.16 13.79 4.42
C PRO A 173 10.11 12.71 4.97
N ASP A 174 10.80 13.00 6.07
CA ASP A 174 11.73 12.05 6.70
C ASP A 174 11.02 10.78 7.20
N TRP A 175 9.84 10.95 7.82
CA TRP A 175 9.01 9.82 8.20
C TRP A 175 8.61 8.97 7.00
N SER A 176 8.15 9.60 5.91
CA SER A 176 7.73 8.89 4.70
C SER A 176 8.90 8.14 4.06
N ALA A 177 10.08 8.76 3.98
CA ALA A 177 11.28 8.14 3.41
C ALA A 177 11.68 6.88 4.20
N ARG A 178 11.77 7.01 5.52
CA ARG A 178 12.12 5.91 6.42
C ARG A 178 11.08 4.78 6.37
N MET A 179 9.79 5.11 6.29
CA MET A 179 8.72 4.13 6.15
C MET A 179 8.79 3.37 4.82
N LEU A 180 9.07 4.06 3.71
CA LEU A 180 9.26 3.41 2.41
C LEU A 180 10.45 2.45 2.44
N ASP A 181 11.58 2.86 3.02
CA ASP A 181 12.77 2.01 3.14
C ASP A 181 12.47 0.75 3.97
N SER A 182 11.83 0.89 5.14
CA SER A 182 11.48 -0.28 5.96
C SER A 182 10.49 -1.21 5.28
N LEU A 183 9.48 -0.70 4.57
CA LEU A 183 8.55 -1.54 3.83
C LEU A 183 9.23 -2.25 2.65
N HIS A 184 10.16 -1.59 1.97
CA HIS A 184 10.97 -2.23 0.94
C HIS A 184 11.83 -3.36 1.51
N GLU A 185 12.51 -3.12 2.63
CA GLU A 185 13.28 -4.16 3.34
C GLU A 185 12.40 -5.35 3.74
N ILE A 186 11.19 -5.12 4.25
CA ILE A 186 10.23 -6.18 4.60
C ILE A 186 9.78 -6.94 3.35
N LEU A 187 9.49 -6.25 2.25
CA LEU A 187 9.11 -6.89 0.98
C LEU A 187 10.23 -7.76 0.44
N VAL A 188 11.48 -7.28 0.45
CA VAL A 188 12.65 -8.00 -0.04
C VAL A 188 12.95 -9.22 0.85
N SER A 189 12.97 -9.04 2.17
CA SER A 189 13.26 -10.13 3.11
C SER A 189 12.18 -11.22 3.16
N ASN A 190 10.94 -10.90 2.78
CA ASN A 190 9.82 -11.83 2.75
C ASN A 190 9.38 -12.22 1.33
N ARG A 191 10.24 -12.02 0.32
CA ARG A 191 9.87 -12.22 -1.09
C ARG A 191 9.27 -13.60 -1.37
N ASP A 192 9.91 -14.66 -0.88
CA ASP A 192 9.47 -16.03 -1.14
C ASP A 192 8.13 -16.32 -0.44
N ALA A 193 7.97 -15.86 0.80
CA ALA A 193 6.72 -15.99 1.55
C ALA A 193 5.57 -15.23 0.87
N LEU A 194 5.80 -14.00 0.44
CA LEU A 194 4.81 -13.19 -0.27
C LEU A 194 4.45 -13.80 -1.62
N THR A 195 5.42 -14.37 -2.34
CA THR A 195 5.20 -15.09 -3.60
C THR A 195 4.34 -16.34 -3.37
N ALA A 196 4.62 -17.11 -2.31
CA ALA A 196 3.81 -18.27 -1.94
C ALA A 196 2.37 -17.87 -1.58
N ILE A 197 2.17 -16.78 -0.84
CA ILE A 197 0.83 -16.24 -0.54
C ILE A 197 0.13 -15.82 -1.83
N GLN A 198 0.82 -15.10 -2.72
CA GLN A 198 0.27 -14.65 -4.00
C GLN A 198 -0.21 -15.82 -4.85
N GLN A 199 0.61 -16.87 -4.99
CA GLN A 199 0.25 -18.07 -5.77
C GLN A 199 -0.98 -18.78 -5.19
N ARG A 200 -1.05 -18.90 -3.86
CA ARG A 200 -2.22 -19.48 -3.20
C ARG A 200 -3.47 -18.60 -3.39
N LEU A 201 -3.35 -17.27 -3.35
CA LEU A 201 -4.48 -16.35 -3.54
C LEU A 201 -4.99 -16.47 -4.97
N MET A 202 -4.08 -16.52 -5.93
CA MET A 202 -4.38 -16.71 -7.35
C MET A 202 -5.13 -18.04 -7.60
N ALA A 203 -4.73 -19.12 -6.94
CA ALA A 203 -5.45 -20.40 -7.01
C ALA A 203 -6.89 -20.34 -6.45
N ARG A 204 -7.23 -19.28 -5.71
CA ARG A 204 -8.59 -18.97 -5.22
C ARG A 204 -9.29 -17.88 -6.06
N GLY A 205 -8.70 -17.45 -7.17
CA GLY A 205 -9.23 -16.37 -8.01
C GLY A 205 -8.99 -14.96 -7.45
N ILE A 206 -8.12 -14.81 -6.46
CA ILE A 206 -7.79 -13.52 -5.83
C ILE A 206 -6.42 -13.07 -6.36
N PHE A 207 -6.42 -12.07 -7.24
CA PHE A 207 -5.19 -11.55 -7.86
C PHE A 207 -4.68 -10.32 -7.09
N ARG A 208 -3.53 -10.41 -6.43
CA ARG A 208 -2.94 -9.31 -5.64
C ARG A 208 -1.42 -9.23 -5.82
N THR A 209 -0.88 -8.02 -5.77
CA THR A 209 0.58 -7.80 -5.80
C THR A 209 1.20 -8.11 -4.43
N PRO A 210 2.49 -8.45 -4.34
CA PRO A 210 3.16 -8.64 -3.05
C PRO A 210 3.09 -7.41 -2.14
N VAL A 211 3.14 -6.21 -2.73
CA VAL A 211 2.97 -4.93 -2.01
C VAL A 211 1.61 -4.87 -1.33
N ARG A 212 0.53 -5.19 -2.05
CA ARG A 212 -0.83 -5.17 -1.49
C ARG A 212 -1.08 -6.30 -0.49
N ILE A 213 -0.45 -7.46 -0.70
CA ILE A 213 -0.49 -8.58 0.26
C ILE A 213 0.16 -8.16 1.58
N LEU A 214 1.36 -7.57 1.52
CA LEU A 214 2.03 -7.09 2.73
C LEU A 214 1.18 -6.04 3.46
N ASP A 215 0.62 -5.08 2.71
CA ASP A 215 -0.26 -4.05 3.27
C ASP A 215 -1.46 -4.67 4.02
N ALA A 216 -2.15 -5.64 3.41
CA ALA A 216 -3.26 -6.36 4.06
C ALA A 216 -2.83 -7.11 5.33
N VAL A 217 -1.64 -7.73 5.32
CA VAL A 217 -1.12 -8.46 6.48
C VAL A 217 -0.72 -7.50 7.60
N LEU A 218 -0.04 -6.40 7.29
CA LEU A 218 0.34 -5.36 8.25
C LEU A 218 -0.91 -4.69 8.85
N TRP A 219 -1.88 -4.33 8.01
CA TRP A 219 -3.13 -3.73 8.46
C TRP A 219 -3.87 -4.66 9.43
N SER A 220 -4.01 -5.93 9.04
CA SER A 220 -4.64 -6.96 9.86
C SER A 220 -3.89 -7.20 11.17
N ALA A 221 -2.56 -7.03 11.18
CA ALA A 221 -1.78 -7.20 12.39
C ALA A 221 -2.03 -6.09 13.40
N GLU A 222 -2.42 -4.88 12.98
CA GLU A 222 -2.63 -3.75 13.88
C GLU A 222 -3.74 -4.07 14.91
N PRO A 223 -3.48 -3.94 16.24
CA PRO A 223 -4.39 -4.45 17.27
C PRO A 223 -5.79 -3.82 17.29
N THR A 224 -5.91 -2.59 16.81
CA THR A 224 -7.17 -1.83 16.73
C THR A 224 -7.88 -2.01 15.39
N SER A 225 -7.26 -2.70 14.44
CA SER A 225 -7.90 -3.09 13.18
C SER A 225 -9.03 -4.10 13.40
N THR A 226 -9.90 -4.25 12.41
CA THR A 226 -10.99 -5.23 12.43
C THR A 226 -10.50 -6.68 12.50
N PHE A 227 -9.23 -6.96 12.17
CA PHE A 227 -8.65 -8.31 12.22
C PHE A 227 -7.63 -8.51 13.35
N GLY A 228 -7.26 -7.46 14.09
CA GLY A 228 -6.15 -7.48 15.06
C GLY A 228 -6.21 -8.62 16.08
N TYR A 229 -7.41 -8.99 16.51
CA TYR A 229 -7.63 -10.08 17.48
C TYR A 229 -7.35 -11.49 16.93
N ARG A 230 -7.23 -11.65 15.61
CA ARG A 230 -6.97 -12.95 14.94
C ARG A 230 -5.50 -13.16 14.62
N VAL A 231 -4.67 -12.12 14.75
CA VAL A 231 -3.27 -12.19 14.35
C VAL A 231 -2.39 -12.65 15.51
N LYS A 232 -1.78 -13.82 15.33
CA LYS A 232 -0.73 -14.31 16.24
C LYS A 232 0.61 -13.70 15.85
N ARG A 233 1.22 -13.01 16.82
CA ARG A 233 2.58 -12.45 16.70
C ARG A 233 3.52 -13.22 17.60
N ARG A 234 4.65 -13.65 17.06
CA ARG A 234 5.72 -14.32 17.81
C ARG A 234 6.99 -13.49 17.73
N GLU A 235 7.60 -13.17 18.87
CA GLU A 235 8.91 -12.51 18.91
C GLU A 235 9.98 -13.40 18.23
N LEU A 236 10.92 -12.78 17.51
CA LEU A 236 12.04 -13.44 16.83
C LEU A 236 13.34 -13.39 17.64
#